data_AF-A0A932JVR3-F1
#
_entry.id   AF-A0A932JVR3-F1
#
_cell.length_a   1.000
_cell.length_b   1.000
_cell.length_c   1.000
_cell.angle_alpha   90.00
_cell.angle_beta   90.00
_cell.angle_gamma   90.00
#
_symmetry.space_group_name_H-M   'P 1'
#
loop_
_entity.id
_entity.type
_entity.pdbx_description
1 polymer ?
#
loop_
_entity_poly.entity_id
_entity_poly.type
_entity_poly.pdbx_seq_one_letter_code
_entity_poly.pdbx_strand_id
1 'polypeptide(L)' 'MRAMRLVVLAAAAASLSGCFLTKLVTVPMRVTGAVASIIPVAGDAAHKVVDEAADTVDKLPI' A
#
# COMPACT_ATOMS: atom_id res chain seq x y z
N MET A 1 -14.16 -19.91 34.37
CA MET A 1 -14.78 -19.77 33.03
C MET A 1 -15.26 -18.34 32.70
N ARG A 2 -15.87 -17.56 33.60
CA ARG A 2 -16.35 -16.19 33.28
C ARG A 2 -15.22 -15.18 32.98
N ALA A 3 -14.14 -15.20 33.75
CA ALA A 3 -12.99 -14.30 33.54
C ALA A 3 -12.32 -14.50 32.17
N MET A 4 -12.16 -15.75 31.72
CA MET A 4 -11.57 -16.07 30.42
C MET A 4 -12.42 -15.54 29.25
N ARG A 5 -13.76 -15.55 29.38
CA ARG A 5 -14.66 -14.95 28.38
C ARG A 5 -14.52 -13.42 28.32
N LEU A 6 -14.35 -12.77 29.47
CA LEU A 6 -14.13 -11.32 29.53
C LEU A 6 -12.78 -10.91 28.91
N VAL A 7 -11.73 -11.69 29.15
CA VAL A 7 -10.40 -11.46 28.54
C VAL A 7 -10.48 -11.58 27.01
N VAL A 8 -11.16 -12.60 26.49
CA VAL A 8 -11.32 -12.78 25.04
C VAL A 8 -12.15 -11.64 24.42
N LEU A 9 -13.22 -11.20 25.08
CA LEU A 9 -14.02 -10.06 24.62
C LEU A 9 -13.22 -8.75 24.60
N ALA A 10 -12.41 -8.50 25.62
CA ALA A 10 -11.55 -7.31 25.68
C ALA A 10 -10.48 -7.34 24.58
N ALA A 11 -9.84 -8.49 24.35
CA ALA A 11 -8.87 -8.67 23.27
C ALA A 11 -9.50 -8.51 21.88
N ALA A 12 -10.72 -9.04 21.68
CA ALA A 12 -11.46 -8.87 20.43
C ALA A 12 -11.83 -7.40 20.17
N ALA A 13 -12.30 -6.67 21.20
CA ALA A 13 -12.61 -5.25 21.10
C ALA A 13 -11.37 -4.40 20.79
N ALA A 14 -10.23 -4.70 21.44
CA ALA A 14 -8.96 -4.04 21.15
C ALA A 14 -8.48 -4.30 19.71
N SER A 15 -8.61 -5.53 19.22
CA SER A 15 -8.22 -5.90 17.85
C SER A 15 -9.11 -5.22 16.79
N LEU A 16 -10.40 -5.05 17.08
CA LEU A 16 -11.34 -4.32 16.21
C LEU A 16 -11.01 -2.83 16.13
N SER A 17 -10.53 -2.23 17.23
CA SER A 17 -10.08 -0.84 17.24
C SER A 17 -8.81 -0.60 16.40
N GLY A 18 -7.88 -1.56 16.41
CA GLY A 18 -6.69 -1.55 15.56
C GLY A 18 -7.01 -1.68 14.06
N CYS A 19 -8.12 -2.34 13.69
CA CYS A 19 -8.58 -2.42 12.30
C CYS A 19 -8.92 -1.06 11.70
N PHE A 20 -9.35 -0.08 12.51
CA PHE A 20 -9.65 1.25 12.00
C PHE A 20 -8.37 1.98 11.58
N LEU A 21 -7.31 1.86 12.39
CA LEU A 21 -6.00 2.46 12.14
C LEU A 21 -5.33 1.86 10.89
N THR A 22 -5.37 0.54 10.74
CA THR A 22 -4.83 -0.11 9.54
C THR A 22 -5.66 0.22 8.31
N LYS A 23 -6.99 0.32 8.41
CA LYS A 23 -7.85 0.75 7.31
C LYS A 23 -7.63 2.22 6.93
N LEU A 24 -7.40 3.09 7.91
CA LEU A 24 -7.07 4.51 7.69
C LEU A 24 -5.79 4.68 6.89
N VAL A 25 -4.79 3.81 7.09
CA VAL A 25 -3.50 3.91 6.37
C VAL A 25 -3.54 3.16 5.04
N THR A 26 -4.11 1.96 5.01
CA THR A 26 -4.07 1.08 3.82
C THR A 26 -5.04 1.52 2.72
N VAL A 27 -6.19 2.09 3.07
CA VAL A 27 -7.17 2.59 2.09
C VAL A 27 -6.62 3.75 1.26
N PRO A 28 -6.05 4.84 1.82
CA PRO A 28 -5.48 5.91 1.02
C PRO A 28 -4.30 5.40 0.20
N MET A 29 -3.47 4.48 0.70
CA MET A 29 -2.38 3.91 -0.11
C MET A 29 -2.91 3.22 -1.38
N ARG A 30 -4.03 2.48 -1.28
CA ARG A 30 -4.68 1.84 -2.44
C ARG A 30 -5.34 2.85 -3.38
N VAL A 31 -6.05 3.84 -2.82
CA VAL A 31 -6.73 4.87 -3.62
C VAL A 31 -5.72 5.76 -4.34
N THR A 32 -4.68 6.22 -3.65
CA THR A 32 -3.61 7.02 -4.23
C THR A 32 -2.89 6.26 -5.34
N GLY A 33 -2.61 4.96 -5.17
CA GLY A 33 -2.03 4.14 -6.24
C GLY A 33 -2.94 4.05 -7.47
N ALA A 34 -4.24 3.85 -7.28
CA ALA A 34 -5.21 3.80 -8.37
C ALA A 34 -5.34 5.15 -9.09
N VAL A 35 -5.38 6.26 -8.34
CA VAL A 35 -5.46 7.61 -8.90
C VAL A 35 -4.18 7.98 -9.64
N ALA A 36 -3.01 7.70 -9.07
CA ALA A 36 -1.72 7.93 -9.71
C ALA A 36 -1.58 7.15 -11.03
N SER A 37 -2.17 5.97 -11.14
CA SER A 37 -2.16 5.17 -12.38
C SER A 37 -2.99 5.79 -13.52
N ILE A 38 -3.95 6.67 -13.22
CA ILE A 38 -4.82 7.30 -14.23
C ILE A 38 -4.24 8.65 -14.66
N ILE A 39 -3.40 9.27 -13.82
CA ILE A 39 -2.87 10.61 -14.08
C ILE A 39 -1.67 10.51 -15.03
N PRO A 40 -1.74 11.11 -16.24
CA PRO A 40 -0.66 11.05 -17.22
C PRO A 40 0.66 11.63 -16.68
N VAL A 41 0.62 12.63 -15.80
CA VAL A 41 1.81 13.22 -15.18
C VAL A 41 2.58 12.22 -14.29
N ALA A 42 1.86 11.38 -13.53
CA ALA A 42 2.49 10.36 -12.67
C ALA A 42 2.93 9.14 -13.48
N GLY A 43 2.15 8.77 -14.51
CA GLY A 43 2.51 7.74 -15.47
C GLY A 43 3.78 8.09 -16.26
N ASP A 44 3.88 9.30 -16.82
CA ASP A 44 5.04 9.77 -17.56
C ASP A 44 6.30 9.84 -16.70
N ALA A 45 6.18 10.25 -15.43
CA ALA A 45 7.31 10.27 -14.51
C ALA A 45 7.84 8.85 -14.22
N ALA A 46 6.94 7.89 -14.03
CA ALA A 46 7.32 6.48 -13.85
C ALA A 46 7.94 5.90 -15.12
N HIS A 47 7.36 6.18 -16.30
CA HIS A 47 7.84 5.66 -17.57
C HIS A 47 9.24 6.18 -17.91
N LYS A 48 9.52 7.47 -17.68
CA LYS A 48 10.84 8.06 -17.95
C LYS A 48 11.97 7.40 -17.16
N VAL A 49 11.72 7.06 -15.90
CA VAL A 49 12.73 6.37 -15.06
C VAL A 49 12.98 4.96 -15.58
N VAL A 50 11.92 4.27 -16.02
CA VAL A 50 12.04 2.93 -16.62
C VAL A 50 12.78 3.00 -17.95
N ASP A 51 12.47 3.98 -18.79
CA ASP A 51 13.10 4.16 -20.09
C ASP A 51 14.59 4.47 -19.93
N GLU A 52 15.00 5.36 -19.01
CA GLU A 52 16.43 5.67 -18.75
C GLU A 52 17.22 4.44 -18.25
N ALA A 53 16.58 3.64 -17.39
CA ALA A 53 17.16 2.39 -16.92
C ALA A 53 17.30 1.36 -18.06
N ALA A 54 16.28 1.21 -18.89
CA ALA A 54 16.29 0.33 -20.06
C ALA A 54 17.35 0.77 -21.08
N ASP A 55 17.44 2.08 -21.34
CA ASP A 55 18.43 2.69 -22.22
C ASP A 55 19.88 2.44 -21.77
N THR A 56 20.10 2.26 -20.48
CA THR A 56 21.42 1.92 -19.92
C THR A 56 21.77 0.45 -20.16
N VAL A 57 20.76 -0.41 -20.11
CA VAL A 57 20.89 -1.85 -20.35
C VAL A 57 21.03 -2.16 -21.84
N ASP A 58 20.26 -1.51 -22.72
CA ASP A 58 20.33 -1.69 -24.18
C ASP A 58 21.68 -1.24 -24.77
N LYS A 59 22.39 -0.33 -24.08
CA LYS A 59 23.74 0.12 -24.47
C LYS A 59 24.84 -0.87 -24.06
N LEU A 60 24.53 -1.91 -23.29
CA LEU A 60 25.49 -2.97 -23.00
C LEU A 60 25.75 -3.79 -24.27
N PRO A 61 27.01 -3.94 -24.70
CA PRO A 61 27.34 -4.82 -25.80
C PRO A 61 27.28 -6.27 -25.30
N ILE A 62 26.13 -6.91 -25.48
CA ILE A 62 25.95 -8.37 -25.41
C ILE A 62 25.96 -8.99 -26.80
#